data_AF-A0A8X7RCD4-F1
#
_entry.id   AF-A0A8X7RCD4-F1
#
_cell.length_a   1.000
_cell.length_b   1.000
_cell.length_c   1.000
_cell.angle_alpha   90.00
_cell.angle_beta   90.00
_cell.angle_gamma   90.00
#
_symmetry.space_group_name_H-M   'P 1'
#
loop_
_entity.id
_entity.type
_entity.pdbx_description
1 polymer ?
#
loop_
_entity_poly.entity_id
_entity_poly.type
_entity_poly.pdbx_seq_one_letter_code
_entity_poly.pdbx_strand_id
1 'polypeptide(L)'
;MLKRVELPVYDGCDAYGWLALAERFLRIGGYDDRAKLDVVSVSLAGDVLSWFNSESHRRGFRSWMDFKQKLIARFSKEKFRDPSQPLFAVKQTGTAAQYIHAFEDLSTLVTGLTDTQLEGIFMNGLKPEMREVVTMCKQVDLDEMISITYQMEDSVLYKVVCRERQAERKDNSKTTSIKSFSPGKSSSGWTFKPTQAKPTETGG
;
A
#
# COMPACT_ATOMS: atom_id res chain seq x y z
N MET A 1 20.31 27.88 -20.65
CA MET A 1 18.91 28.30 -20.40
C MET A 1 18.26 27.23 -19.55
N LEU A 2 17.86 27.54 -18.31
CA LEU A 2 17.04 26.64 -17.49
C LEU A 2 15.64 26.62 -18.10
N LYS A 3 15.14 25.44 -18.51
CA LYS A 3 13.71 25.30 -18.87
C LYS A 3 12.89 25.73 -17.66
N ARG A 4 11.95 26.65 -17.87
CA ARG A 4 10.97 27.02 -16.85
C ARG A 4 10.15 25.76 -16.56
N VAL A 5 10.34 25.17 -15.39
CA VAL A 5 9.49 24.08 -14.94
C VAL A 5 8.12 24.70 -14.69
N GLU A 6 7.06 24.10 -15.22
CA GLU A 6 5.67 24.52 -15.01
C GLU A 6 4.96 23.44 -14.19
N LEU A 7 4.07 23.86 -13.30
CA LEU A 7 3.21 22.94 -12.56
C LEU A 7 2.13 22.41 -13.51
N PRO A 8 2.02 21.09 -13.74
CA PRO A 8 0.98 20.54 -14.58
C PRO A 8 -0.43 20.86 -14.07
N VAL A 9 -1.36 21.02 -15.01
CA VAL A 9 -2.78 21.20 -14.69
C VAL A 9 -3.36 19.91 -14.11
N TYR A 10 -4.14 20.04 -13.04
CA TYR A 10 -4.84 18.93 -12.38
C TYR A 10 -6.34 18.97 -12.63
N ASP A 11 -6.86 17.88 -13.18
CA ASP A 11 -8.27 17.69 -13.51
C ASP A 11 -8.98 16.68 -12.58
N GLY A 12 -8.24 16.07 -11.65
CA GLY A 12 -8.76 15.04 -10.73
C GLY A 12 -8.20 13.64 -10.96
N CYS A 13 -7.41 13.42 -12.02
CA CYS A 13 -6.77 12.13 -12.27
C CYS A 13 -5.45 11.98 -11.50
N ASP A 14 -5.35 10.94 -10.67
CA ASP A 14 -4.16 10.63 -9.87
C ASP A 14 -3.73 11.75 -8.90
N ALA A 15 -4.52 11.93 -7.84
CA ALA A 15 -4.27 12.94 -6.81
C ALA A 15 -2.90 12.82 -6.14
N TYR A 16 -2.42 11.58 -5.95
CA TYR A 16 -1.13 11.31 -5.32
C TYR A 16 0.02 11.72 -6.24
N GLY A 17 0.01 11.28 -7.50
CA GLY A 17 1.03 11.64 -8.48
C GLY A 17 1.08 13.15 -8.75
N TRP A 18 -0.09 13.81 -8.85
CA TRP A 18 -0.10 15.26 -9.02
C TRP A 18 0.45 16.01 -7.80
N LEU A 19 0.13 15.58 -6.57
CA LEU A 19 0.67 16.20 -5.36
C LEU A 19 2.21 16.07 -5.29
N ALA A 20 2.77 14.91 -5.65
CA ALA A 20 4.23 14.73 -5.70
C ALA A 20 4.91 15.73 -6.66
N LEU A 21 4.30 15.96 -7.83
CA LEU A 21 4.78 16.97 -8.79
C LEU A 21 4.65 18.40 -8.24
N ALA A 22 3.53 18.71 -7.59
CA ALA A 22 3.30 20.00 -6.94
C ALA A 22 4.31 20.27 -5.83
N GLU A 23 4.60 19.30 -4.96
CA GLU A 23 5.58 19.45 -3.89
C GLU A 23 6.99 19.67 -4.43
N ARG A 24 7.38 18.94 -5.47
CA ARG A 24 8.67 19.17 -6.16
C ARG A 24 8.76 20.58 -6.73
N PHE A 25 7.69 21.07 -7.36
CA PHE A 25 7.64 22.42 -7.92
C PHE A 25 7.75 23.49 -6.82
N LEU A 26 6.97 23.35 -5.74
CA LEU A 26 6.90 24.33 -4.66
C LEU A 26 8.18 24.37 -3.81
N ARG A 27 8.89 23.24 -3.67
CA ARG A 27 10.17 23.17 -2.95
C ARG A 27 11.23 24.11 -3.53
N ILE A 28 11.24 24.29 -4.85
CA ILE A 28 12.23 25.15 -5.53
C ILE A 28 12.00 26.63 -5.21
N GLY A 29 10.76 27.03 -4.90
CA GLY A 29 10.40 28.42 -4.66
C GLY A 29 10.38 28.88 -3.20
N GLY A 30 10.55 27.97 -2.22
CA GLY A 30 10.58 28.33 -0.80
C GLY A 30 9.29 28.97 -0.27
N TYR A 31 8.15 28.63 -0.86
CA TYR A 31 6.86 29.24 -0.54
C TYR A 31 6.37 28.89 0.87
N ASP A 32 5.73 29.85 1.53
CA ASP A 32 4.91 29.56 2.72
C ASP A 32 3.60 28.87 2.32
N ASP A 33 2.84 28.39 3.30
CA ASP A 33 1.62 27.62 3.02
C ASP A 33 0.55 28.41 2.27
N ARG A 34 0.45 29.74 2.44
CA ARG A 34 -0.52 30.56 1.69
C ARG A 34 -0.08 30.71 0.24
N ALA A 35 1.19 31.05 0.03
CA ALA A 35 1.76 31.16 -1.30
C ALA A 35 1.70 29.84 -2.07
N LYS A 36 1.89 28.68 -1.40
CA LYS A 36 1.67 27.37 -2.02
C LYS A 36 0.24 27.22 -2.54
N LEU A 37 -0.77 27.60 -1.74
CA LEU A 37 -2.17 27.51 -2.12
C LEU A 37 -2.50 28.41 -3.32
N ASP A 38 -1.98 29.64 -3.32
CA ASP A 38 -2.16 30.58 -4.44
C ASP A 38 -1.52 30.02 -5.73
N VAL A 39 -0.30 29.50 -5.64
CA VAL A 39 0.42 28.90 -6.77
C VAL A 39 -0.29 27.67 -7.33
N VAL A 40 -0.80 26.79 -6.47
CA VAL A 40 -1.50 25.60 -7.00
C VAL A 40 -2.87 25.93 -7.57
N SER A 41 -3.54 26.98 -7.06
CA SER A 41 -4.88 27.36 -7.51
C SER A 41 -4.94 27.63 -9.01
N VAL A 42 -3.88 28.21 -9.60
CA VAL A 42 -3.81 28.49 -11.04
C VAL A 42 -3.56 27.24 -11.90
N SER A 43 -3.24 26.11 -11.26
CA SER A 43 -3.01 24.82 -11.93
C SER A 43 -4.15 23.83 -11.70
N LEU A 44 -5.28 24.25 -11.12
CA LEU A 44 -6.47 23.41 -10.95
C LEU A 44 -7.46 23.66 -12.09
N ALA A 45 -8.12 22.59 -12.57
CA ALA A 45 -9.13 22.67 -13.62
C ALA A 45 -10.39 21.87 -13.29
N GLY A 46 -11.46 22.11 -14.06
CA GLY A 46 -12.70 21.35 -14.01
C GLY A 46 -13.35 21.28 -12.62
N ASP A 47 -13.74 20.07 -12.21
CA ASP A 47 -14.38 19.81 -10.93
C ASP A 47 -13.48 20.12 -9.74
N VAL A 48 -12.16 19.99 -9.90
CA VAL A 48 -11.18 20.30 -8.85
C VAL A 48 -11.15 21.79 -8.57
N LEU A 49 -11.10 22.63 -9.61
CA LEU A 49 -11.13 24.09 -9.44
C LEU A 49 -12.45 24.55 -8.80
N SER A 50 -13.57 23.99 -9.25
CA SER A 50 -14.90 24.29 -8.71
C SER A 50 -14.98 23.95 -7.21
N TRP A 51 -14.44 22.80 -6.82
CA TRP A 51 -14.34 22.41 -5.42
C TRP A 51 -13.42 23.34 -4.63
N PHE A 52 -12.23 23.65 -5.14
CA PHE A 52 -11.25 24.51 -4.46
C PHE A 52 -11.86 25.87 -4.14
N ASN A 53 -12.52 26.51 -5.11
CA ASN A 53 -13.18 27.81 -4.92
C ASN A 53 -14.28 27.75 -3.85
N SER A 54 -15.12 26.71 -3.89
CA SER A 54 -16.17 26.50 -2.88
C SER A 54 -15.60 26.26 -1.48
N GLU A 55 -14.56 25.43 -1.36
CA GLU A 55 -13.94 25.09 -0.07
C GLU A 55 -13.22 26.30 0.52
N SER A 56 -12.47 27.04 -0.30
CA SER A 56 -11.82 28.30 0.06
C SER A 56 -12.81 29.33 0.60
N HIS A 57 -13.98 29.47 -0.04
CA HIS A 57 -15.00 30.42 0.39
C HIS A 57 -15.70 29.99 1.70
N ARG A 58 -16.02 28.70 1.85
CA ARG A 58 -16.85 28.23 2.96
C ARG A 58 -16.08 27.97 4.25
N ARG A 59 -14.88 27.39 4.14
CA ARG A 59 -14.11 26.88 5.28
C ARG A 59 -12.66 27.34 5.26
N GLY A 60 -12.12 27.64 4.07
CA GLY A 60 -10.71 27.91 3.87
C GLY A 60 -9.84 26.66 4.05
N PHE A 61 -8.55 26.85 3.78
CA PHE A 61 -7.50 25.89 4.07
C PHE A 61 -6.64 26.43 5.20
N ARG A 62 -6.41 25.62 6.23
CA ARG A 62 -5.63 26.03 7.41
C ARG A 62 -4.12 25.99 7.18
N SER A 63 -3.68 25.11 6.28
CA SER A 63 -2.29 24.87 5.93
C SER A 63 -2.21 24.15 4.60
N TRP A 64 -0.99 24.02 4.07
CA TRP A 64 -0.73 23.17 2.90
C TRP A 64 -1.14 21.72 3.18
N MET A 65 -0.86 21.23 4.38
CA MET A 65 -1.25 19.88 4.81
C MET A 65 -2.78 19.69 4.81
N ASP A 66 -3.53 20.67 5.29
CA ASP A 66 -5.01 20.65 5.28
C ASP A 66 -5.56 20.59 3.84
N PHE A 67 -4.95 21.32 2.90
CA PHE A 67 -5.28 21.20 1.47
C PHE A 67 -5.00 19.80 0.92
N LYS A 68 -3.79 19.25 1.14
CA LYS A 68 -3.44 17.89 0.68
C LYS A 68 -4.45 16.86 1.18
N GLN A 69 -4.78 16.91 2.47
CA GLN A 69 -5.74 15.99 3.08
C GLN A 69 -7.14 16.09 2.45
N LYS A 70 -7.65 17.31 2.24
CA LYS A 70 -8.98 17.50 1.64
C LYS A 70 -9.00 17.12 0.15
N LEU A 71 -7.91 17.39 -0.58
CA LEU A 71 -7.75 17.02 -2.00
C LEU A 71 -7.80 15.50 -2.16
N ILE A 72 -6.97 14.78 -1.40
CA ILE A 72 -6.94 13.31 -1.36
C ILE A 72 -8.32 12.76 -0.98
N ALA A 73 -8.92 13.26 0.11
CA ALA A 73 -10.21 12.76 0.58
C ALA A 73 -11.34 12.88 -0.45
N ARG A 74 -11.26 13.86 -1.35
CA ARG A 74 -12.29 14.10 -2.38
C ARG A 74 -12.00 13.45 -3.72
N PHE A 75 -10.75 13.47 -4.18
CA PHE A 75 -10.39 13.09 -5.56
C PHE A 75 -9.59 11.78 -5.64
N SER A 76 -9.10 11.23 -4.53
CA SER A 76 -8.52 9.89 -4.56
C SER A 76 -9.63 8.85 -4.72
N LYS A 77 -9.47 7.98 -5.73
CA LYS A 77 -10.35 6.81 -5.92
C LYS A 77 -10.33 5.89 -4.69
N GLU A 78 -9.18 5.82 -4.04
CA GLU A 78 -8.96 5.05 -2.81
C GLU A 78 -9.11 5.97 -1.60
N LYS A 79 -10.11 5.69 -0.74
CA LYS A 79 -10.42 6.50 0.44
C LYS A 79 -9.62 6.03 1.63
N PHE A 80 -8.41 6.56 1.79
CA PHE A 80 -7.61 6.35 3.00
C PHE A 80 -7.95 7.40 4.06
N ARG A 81 -8.04 6.97 5.32
CA ARG A 81 -8.30 7.84 6.47
C ARG A 81 -7.04 8.62 6.87
N ASP A 82 -5.88 8.04 6.64
CA ASP A 82 -4.58 8.57 7.03
C ASP A 82 -3.67 8.66 5.79
N PRO A 83 -3.02 9.81 5.50
CA PRO A 83 -2.08 9.97 4.39
C PRO A 83 -0.92 8.96 4.37
N SER A 84 -0.59 8.35 5.50
CA SER A 84 0.43 7.29 5.61
C SER A 84 -0.08 5.90 5.23
N GLN A 85 -1.40 5.66 5.24
CA GLN A 85 -1.96 4.36 4.88
C GLN A 85 -1.60 3.88 3.46
N PRO A 86 -1.66 4.73 2.41
CA PRO A 86 -1.20 4.33 1.08
C PRO A 86 0.26 3.85 1.11
N LEU A 87 1.14 4.57 1.81
CA LEU A 87 2.56 4.21 1.93
C LEU A 87 2.71 2.87 2.66
N PHE A 88 1.98 2.64 3.75
CA PHE A 88 2.03 1.35 4.48
C PHE A 88 1.42 0.19 3.71
N ALA A 89 0.47 0.48 2.81
CA ALA A 89 -0.23 -0.51 2.00
C ALA A 89 0.44 -0.76 0.64
N VAL A 90 1.48 0.00 0.26
CA VAL A 90 2.13 -0.13 -1.05
C VAL A 90 2.67 -1.55 -1.25
N LYS A 91 2.34 -2.17 -2.39
CA LYS A 91 2.78 -3.52 -2.77
C LYS A 91 3.31 -3.55 -4.19
N GLN A 92 4.37 -4.32 -4.41
CA GLN A 92 4.88 -4.64 -5.74
C GLN A 92 3.92 -5.62 -6.43
N THR A 93 3.04 -5.10 -7.27
CA THR A 93 2.13 -5.90 -8.11
C THR A 93 2.72 -6.12 -9.51
N GLY A 94 3.33 -5.08 -10.08
CA GLY A 94 3.98 -5.09 -11.38
C GLY A 94 5.50 -5.25 -11.31
N THR A 95 6.18 -4.42 -12.08
CA THR A 95 7.65 -4.35 -12.14
C THR A 95 8.25 -3.77 -10.87
N ALA A 96 9.53 -4.02 -10.62
CA ALA A 96 10.29 -3.44 -9.52
C ALA A 96 10.39 -1.92 -9.67
N ALA A 97 10.64 -1.43 -10.90
CA ALA A 97 10.66 -0.01 -11.21
C ALA A 97 9.34 0.70 -10.87
N GLN A 98 8.19 0.14 -11.28
CA GLN A 98 6.87 0.70 -10.94
C GLN A 98 6.63 0.76 -9.43
N TYR A 99 7.07 -0.26 -8.70
CA TYR A 99 6.95 -0.30 -7.25
C TYR A 99 7.82 0.75 -6.56
N ILE A 100 9.09 0.86 -6.97
CA ILE A 100 10.02 1.87 -6.45
C ILE A 100 9.43 3.27 -6.64
N HIS A 101 8.97 3.58 -7.85
CA HIS A 101 8.35 4.88 -8.13
C HIS A 101 7.13 5.17 -7.23
N ALA A 102 6.23 4.20 -7.09
CA ALA A 102 5.06 4.38 -6.21
C ALA A 102 5.46 4.56 -4.74
N PHE A 103 6.45 3.81 -4.25
CA PHE A 103 6.97 3.96 -2.89
C PHE A 103 7.60 5.34 -2.67
N GLU A 104 8.46 5.79 -3.61
CA GLU A 104 9.12 7.09 -3.55
C GLU A 104 8.10 8.23 -3.53
N ASP A 105 7.15 8.24 -4.48
CA ASP A 105 6.10 9.26 -4.55
C ASP A 105 5.28 9.31 -3.25
N LEU A 106 4.86 8.16 -2.73
CA LEU A 106 4.09 8.09 -1.48
C LEU A 106 4.91 8.52 -0.26
N SER A 107 6.22 8.24 -0.23
CA SER A 107 7.09 8.65 0.87
C SER A 107 7.26 10.17 0.96
N THR A 108 7.19 10.89 -0.17
CA THR A 108 7.24 12.37 -0.15
C THR A 108 6.04 12.99 0.57
N LEU A 109 4.89 12.31 0.56
CA LEU A 109 3.65 12.82 1.10
C LEU A 109 3.53 12.65 2.61
N VAL A 110 4.40 11.82 3.21
CA VAL A 110 4.40 11.46 4.63
C VAL A 110 5.67 11.97 5.30
N THR A 111 5.54 12.80 6.32
CA THR A 111 6.68 13.35 7.07
C THR A 111 6.82 12.69 8.44
N GLY A 112 8.05 12.57 8.96
CA GLY A 112 8.31 12.14 10.33
C GLY A 112 8.53 10.64 10.52
N LEU A 113 8.74 9.90 9.42
CA LEU A 113 9.20 8.51 9.47
C LEU A 113 10.74 8.46 9.54
N THR A 114 11.28 7.48 10.26
CA THR A 114 12.72 7.19 10.26
C THR A 114 13.11 6.32 9.08
N ASP A 115 14.39 6.33 8.70
CA ASP A 115 14.90 5.48 7.60
C ASP A 115 14.61 4.00 7.87
N THR A 116 14.79 3.53 9.11
CA THR A 116 14.45 2.16 9.51
C THR A 116 12.96 1.83 9.31
N GLN A 117 12.05 2.79 9.51
CA GLN A 117 10.63 2.59 9.23
C GLN A 117 10.39 2.49 7.71
N LEU A 118 11.03 3.36 6.92
CA LEU A 118 10.94 3.33 5.46
C LEU A 118 11.51 2.04 4.87
N GLU A 119 12.65 1.56 5.36
CA GLU A 119 13.23 0.24 5.03
C GLU A 119 12.24 -0.89 5.31
N GLY A 120 11.62 -0.89 6.49
CA GLY A 120 10.62 -1.88 6.87
C GLY A 120 9.39 -1.87 5.97
N ILE A 121 8.89 -0.68 5.62
CA ILE A 121 7.77 -0.51 4.70
C ILE A 121 8.16 -1.01 3.30
N PHE A 122 9.35 -0.62 2.81
CA PHE A 122 9.86 -1.02 1.51
C PHE A 122 9.98 -2.54 1.40
N MET A 123 10.62 -3.20 2.37
CA MET A 123 10.76 -4.65 2.40
C MET A 123 9.42 -5.38 2.45
N ASN A 124 8.46 -4.86 3.22
CA ASN A 124 7.12 -5.43 3.31
C ASN A 124 6.31 -5.27 2.03
N GLY A 125 6.61 -4.25 1.22
CA GLY A 125 5.95 -4.01 -0.06
C GLY A 125 6.46 -4.89 -1.21
N LEU A 126 7.72 -5.34 -1.15
CA LEU A 126 8.31 -6.20 -2.18
C LEU A 126 7.59 -7.55 -2.34
N LYS A 127 7.66 -8.11 -3.55
CA LYS A 127 7.29 -9.51 -3.81
C LYS A 127 8.18 -10.45 -2.97
N PRO A 128 7.67 -11.60 -2.48
CA PRO A 128 8.46 -12.54 -1.68
C PRO A 128 9.78 -12.94 -2.36
N GLU A 129 9.75 -13.14 -3.68
CA GLU A 129 10.91 -13.47 -4.50
C GLU A 129 11.98 -12.37 -4.45
N MET A 130 11.56 -11.10 -4.55
CA MET A 130 12.48 -9.96 -4.56
C MET A 130 13.02 -9.68 -3.15
N ARG A 131 12.16 -9.83 -2.13
CA ARG A 131 12.56 -9.70 -0.72
C ARG A 131 13.68 -10.67 -0.37
N GLU A 132 13.63 -11.90 -0.87
CA GLU A 132 14.69 -12.89 -0.68
C GLU A 132 16.01 -12.41 -1.27
N VAL A 133 15.98 -11.91 -2.51
CA VAL A 133 17.17 -11.40 -3.19
C VAL A 133 17.78 -10.22 -2.43
N VAL A 134 16.96 -9.28 -1.98
CA VAL A 134 17.43 -8.14 -1.17
C VAL A 134 17.98 -8.61 0.18
N THR A 135 17.36 -9.62 0.81
CA THR A 135 17.82 -10.19 2.10
C THR A 135 19.11 -10.99 1.99
N MET A 136 19.43 -11.52 0.81
CA MET A 136 20.71 -12.19 0.53
C MET A 136 21.87 -11.20 0.48
N CYS A 137 21.59 -9.91 0.25
CA CYS A 137 22.55 -8.83 0.42
C CYS A 137 22.66 -8.48 1.92
N LYS A 138 23.80 -7.92 2.36
CA LYS A 138 24.16 -7.71 3.79
C LYS A 138 23.28 -6.62 4.44
N GLN A 139 23.78 -5.93 5.48
CA GLN A 139 23.12 -4.75 6.04
C GLN A 139 23.09 -3.67 4.97
N VAL A 140 21.96 -3.59 4.29
CA VAL A 140 21.66 -2.62 3.24
C VAL A 140 20.79 -1.54 3.83
N ASP A 141 21.16 -0.28 3.61
CA ASP A 141 20.29 0.87 3.90
C ASP A 141 19.18 0.97 2.82
N LEU A 142 18.25 1.91 2.99
CA LEU A 142 17.15 2.08 2.05
C LEU A 142 17.62 2.31 0.60
N ASP A 143 18.67 3.10 0.40
CA ASP A 143 19.21 3.41 -0.92
C ASP A 143 19.79 2.16 -1.60
N GLU A 144 20.52 1.34 -0.84
CA GLU A 144 21.05 0.08 -1.33
C GLU A 144 19.93 -0.95 -1.60
N MET A 145 18.90 -1.02 -0.76
CA MET A 145 17.70 -1.84 -1.01
C MET A 145 17.00 -1.46 -2.32
N ILE A 146 16.82 -0.16 -2.59
CA ILE A 146 16.21 0.35 -3.83
C ILE A 146 17.09 0.00 -5.02
N SER A 147 18.39 0.23 -4.92
CA SER A 147 19.36 -0.06 -5.99
C SER A 147 19.38 -1.55 -6.37
N ILE A 148 19.45 -2.44 -5.37
CA ILE A 148 19.41 -3.89 -5.59
C ILE A 148 18.07 -4.28 -6.22
N THR A 149 16.96 -3.79 -5.69
CA THR A 149 15.63 -4.09 -6.21
C THR A 149 15.50 -3.74 -7.69
N TYR A 150 16.04 -2.58 -8.09
CA TYR A 150 16.04 -2.13 -9.48
C TYR A 150 16.94 -2.99 -10.37
N GLN A 151 18.18 -3.25 -9.95
CA GLN A 151 19.16 -4.01 -10.75
C GLN A 151 18.79 -5.49 -10.90
N MET A 152 18.14 -6.06 -9.89
CA MET A 152 17.91 -7.50 -9.83
C MET A 152 16.67 -7.97 -10.58
N GLU A 153 15.78 -7.06 -11.00
CA GLU A 153 14.53 -7.39 -11.70
C GLU A 153 14.75 -8.33 -12.92
N ASP A 154 15.81 -8.11 -13.68
CA ASP A 154 16.15 -8.93 -14.85
C ASP A 154 17.28 -9.94 -14.63
N SER A 155 17.84 -9.99 -13.43
CA SER A 155 18.97 -10.85 -13.10
C SER A 155 18.63 -12.33 -13.21
N VAL A 156 19.63 -13.14 -13.54
CA VAL A 156 19.51 -14.60 -13.53
C VAL A 156 19.15 -15.11 -12.13
N LEU A 157 19.73 -14.51 -11.08
CA LEU A 157 19.45 -14.86 -9.70
C LEU A 157 17.96 -14.71 -9.38
N TYR A 158 17.36 -13.56 -9.69
CA TYR A 158 15.94 -13.32 -9.45
C TYR A 158 15.06 -14.31 -10.21
N LYS A 159 15.39 -14.60 -11.48
CA LYS A 159 14.70 -15.60 -12.30
C LYS A 159 14.79 -17.01 -11.69
N VAL A 160 15.92 -17.38 -11.10
CA VAL A 160 16.08 -18.66 -10.40
C VAL A 160 15.22 -18.68 -9.13
N VAL A 161 15.29 -17.64 -8.29
CA VAL A 161 14.48 -17.53 -7.07
C VAL A 161 12.98 -17.62 -7.37
N CYS A 162 12.53 -16.99 -8.47
CA CYS A 162 11.15 -17.09 -8.93
C CYS A 162 10.75 -18.53 -9.30
N ARG A 163 11.64 -19.28 -9.97
CA ARG A 163 11.38 -20.67 -10.37
C ARG A 163 11.31 -21.61 -9.16
N GLU A 164 12.27 -21.49 -8.24
CA GLU A 164 12.30 -22.30 -7.02
C GLU A 164 11.02 -22.12 -6.19
N ARG A 165 10.60 -20.87 -5.94
CA ARG A 165 9.34 -20.59 -5.22
C ARG A 165 8.10 -21.13 -5.93
N GLN A 166 8.08 -21.15 -7.26
CA GLN A 166 6.96 -21.73 -8.01
C GLN A 166 6.94 -23.26 -7.92
N ALA A 167 8.10 -23.91 -7.85
CA ALA A 167 8.20 -25.36 -7.65
C ALA A 167 7.67 -25.76 -6.26
N GLU A 168 8.10 -25.05 -5.21
CA GLU A 168 7.62 -25.26 -3.83
C GLU A 168 6.10 -25.13 -3.72
N ARG A 169 5.50 -24.11 -4.36
CA ARG A 169 4.04 -23.92 -4.36
C ARG A 169 3.29 -25.09 -5.01
N LYS A 170 3.83 -25.67 -6.09
CA LYS A 170 3.20 -26.81 -6.79
C LYS A 170 3.21 -28.07 -5.94
N ASP A 171 4.32 -28.36 -5.27
CA ASP A 171 4.42 -29.55 -4.41
C ASP A 171 3.57 -29.42 -3.14
N ASN A 172 3.46 -28.22 -2.56
CA ASN A 172 2.56 -28.01 -1.42
C ASN A 172 1.07 -28.18 -1.79
N SER A 173 0.67 -27.84 -3.04
CA SER A 173 -0.70 -28.08 -3.53
C SER A 173 -1.02 -29.56 -3.76
N LYS A 174 -0.01 -30.39 -4.09
CA LYS A 174 -0.17 -31.85 -4.21
C LYS A 174 -0.32 -32.50 -2.83
N THR A 175 0.40 -32.02 -1.82
CA THR A 175 0.35 -32.55 -0.45
C THR A 175 -0.94 -32.20 0.29
N THR A 176 -1.59 -31.08 -0.04
CA THR A 176 -2.91 -30.71 0.53
C THR A 176 -4.09 -31.43 -0.12
N SER A 177 -3.88 -32.19 -1.19
CA SER A 177 -4.89 -33.07 -1.78
C SER A 177 -4.90 -34.45 -1.10
N ILE A 178 -4.88 -34.51 0.23
CA ILE A 178 -5.27 -35.72 0.95
C ILE A 178 -6.78 -35.84 0.82
N LYS A 179 -7.23 -36.83 0.03
CA LYS A 179 -8.64 -37.20 -0.14
C LYS A 179 -9.30 -37.26 1.24
N SER A 180 -10.34 -36.46 1.45
CA SER A 180 -11.23 -36.58 2.61
C SER A 180 -11.73 -38.02 2.69
N PHE A 181 -11.26 -38.76 3.69
CA PHE A 181 -11.71 -40.12 3.94
C PHE A 181 -13.19 -40.05 4.33
N SER A 182 -14.08 -40.48 3.43
CA SER A 182 -15.49 -40.67 3.75
C SER A 182 -15.62 -42.01 4.47
N PRO A 183 -16.14 -42.07 5.72
CA PRO A 183 -16.32 -43.34 6.39
C PRO A 183 -17.41 -44.15 5.67
N GLY A 184 -17.01 -45.28 5.09
CA GLY A 184 -17.92 -46.26 4.51
C GLY A 184 -18.85 -46.84 5.58
N LYS A 185 -20.14 -46.92 5.26
CA LYS A 185 -21.15 -47.59 6.09
C LYS A 185 -20.76 -49.05 6.27
N SER A 186 -20.49 -49.47 7.51
CA SER A 186 -20.43 -50.87 7.91
C SER A 186 -21.45 -51.11 9.02
N SER A 187 -22.33 -52.07 8.78
CA SER A 187 -23.44 -52.48 9.62
C SER A 187 -22.99 -53.43 10.73
N SER A 188 -23.28 -53.09 11.97
CA SER A 188 -23.54 -53.97 13.14
C SER A 188 -23.43 -53.07 14.38
N GLY A 189 -24.33 -53.03 15.36
CA GLY A 189 -25.38 -53.95 15.76
C GLY A 189 -25.33 -54.09 17.28
N TRP A 190 -25.62 -53.04 18.06
CA TRP A 190 -25.86 -53.14 19.50
C TRP A 190 -26.90 -52.10 19.95
N THR A 191 -28.04 -52.60 20.43
CA THR A 191 -29.14 -51.83 21.00
C THR A 191 -28.92 -51.62 22.51
N PHE A 192 -28.92 -50.38 22.97
CA PHE A 192 -28.99 -50.05 24.40
C PHE A 192 -30.43 -49.73 24.80
N LYS A 193 -30.94 -50.45 25.82
CA LYS A 193 -32.23 -50.17 26.47
C LYS A 193 -32.06 -49.04 27.50
N PRO A 194 -33.06 -48.15 27.67
CA PRO A 194 -33.04 -47.13 28.69
C PRO A 194 -33.60 -47.67 30.02
N THR A 195 -32.93 -47.36 31.14
CA THR A 195 -33.41 -47.61 32.50
C THR A 195 -33.87 -46.29 33.12
N GLN A 196 -35.17 -46.19 33.44
CA GLN A 196 -35.76 -45.19 34.36
C GLN A 196 -35.74 -45.75 35.80
N ALA A 197 -35.90 -45.07 36.94
CA ALA A 197 -36.21 -43.71 37.43
C ALA A 197 -35.58 -43.65 38.87
N LYS A 198 -35.50 -42.55 39.64
CA LYS A 198 -36.57 -41.75 40.25
C LYS A 198 -35.95 -40.57 41.07
N PRO A 199 -36.77 -39.59 41.51
CA PRO A 199 -36.37 -38.22 41.88
C PRO A 199 -36.12 -38.01 43.37
N THR A 200 -35.39 -36.93 43.70
CA THR A 200 -35.25 -36.39 45.06
C THR A 200 -36.05 -35.11 45.19
N GLU A 201 -36.94 -35.09 46.19
CA GLU A 201 -37.78 -33.96 46.60
C GLU A 201 -36.96 -32.84 47.23
N THR A 202 -37.35 -31.58 46.99
CA THR A 202 -37.31 -30.53 48.02
C THR A 202 -38.27 -29.40 47.64
N GLY A 203 -39.25 -29.15 48.51
CA GLY A 203 -40.11 -27.98 48.48
C GLY A 203 -40.39 -27.56 49.91
N GLY A 204 -40.29 -26.26 50.18
CA GLY A 204 -40.54 -25.62 51.48
C GLY A 204 -39.56 -24.51 51.77
#